data_AF-G5ANW8-F1
#
_entry.id   AF-G5ANW8-F1
#
_cell.length_a   1.000
_cell.length_b   1.000
_cell.length_c   1.000
_cell.angle_alpha   90.00
_cell.angle_beta   90.00
_cell.angle_gamma   90.00
#
_symmetry.space_group_name_H-M   'P 1'
#
loop_
_entity.id
_entity.type
_entity.pdbx_description
1 polymer ?
#
loop_
_entity_poly.entity_id
_entity_poly.type
_entity_poly.pdbx_seq_one_letter_code
_entity_poly.pdbx_strand_id
1 'polypeptide(L)'
;MVWIYGGAFLMGAGHGANFLNNYLYDGEEIATRGNVIVVTFNYRVGPLGFLSTGDANLPGNYGLRDQHMAIAWVKRNIEAFGGDPNNITIFGESAGGVSVSLQTLSPYNKGLIRRAISQSGVALS
;
A
#
# COMPACT_ATOMS: atom_id res chain seq x y z
N MET A 1 5.20 -4.01 -8.52
CA MET A 1 5.01 -2.70 -7.86
C MET A 1 3.69 -2.75 -7.12
N VAL A 2 3.68 -2.40 -5.83
CA VAL A 2 2.51 -2.52 -4.95
C VAL A 2 2.02 -1.11 -4.60
N TRP A 3 0.83 -0.76 -5.09
CA TRP A 3 0.22 0.56 -4.90
C TRP A 3 -0.54 0.63 -3.58
N ILE A 4 -0.31 1.71 -2.82
CA ILE A 4 -1.06 2.05 -1.61
C ILE A 4 -1.82 3.35 -1.87
N TYR A 5 -3.15 3.30 -1.91
CA TYR A 5 -3.97 4.48 -2.17
C TYR A 5 -4.02 5.45 -0.98
N GLY A 6 -4.16 6.73 -1.30
CA GLY A 6 -4.42 7.83 -0.35
C GLY A 6 -5.91 8.03 -0.03
N GLY A 7 -6.22 9.15 0.63
CA GLY A 7 -7.58 9.46 1.10
C GLY A 7 -7.65 9.83 2.58
N ALA A 8 -6.65 10.58 3.06
CA ALA A 8 -6.54 11.08 4.44
C ALA A 8 -6.68 10.00 5.54
N PHE A 9 -6.36 8.74 5.23
CA PHE A 9 -6.62 7.56 6.08
C PHE A 9 -8.10 7.34 6.44
N LEU A 10 -9.02 8.07 5.81
CA LEU A 10 -10.46 8.03 6.10
C LEU A 10 -11.27 7.32 5.01
N MET A 11 -10.78 7.34 3.77
CA MET A 11 -11.48 6.79 2.61
C MET A 11 -10.49 6.27 1.56
N GLY A 12 -11.02 5.64 0.51
CA GLY A 12 -10.26 5.14 -0.63
C GLY A 12 -10.56 3.67 -0.93
N ALA A 13 -10.13 3.23 -2.11
CA ALA A 13 -10.26 1.85 -2.58
C ALA A 13 -9.12 1.52 -3.55
N GLY A 14 -8.75 0.24 -3.64
CA GLY A 14 -7.66 -0.24 -4.48
C GLY A 14 -7.86 0.04 -5.97
N HIS A 15 -9.10 0.16 -6.44
CA HIS A 15 -9.44 0.53 -7.82
C HIS A 15 -9.47 2.05 -8.05
N GLY A 16 -9.56 2.87 -6.99
CA GLY A 16 -9.71 4.32 -7.12
C GLY A 16 -11.06 4.77 -7.69
N ALA A 17 -11.23 6.07 -7.92
CA ALA A 17 -12.46 6.57 -8.54
C ALA A 17 -12.61 6.02 -9.97
N ASN A 18 -13.84 5.77 -10.43
CA ASN A 18 -14.11 5.43 -11.82
C ASN A 18 -14.65 6.66 -12.55
N PHE A 19 -14.13 6.94 -13.74
CA PHE A 19 -14.66 7.95 -14.64
C PHE A 19 -14.61 7.42 -16.07
N LEU A 20 -15.73 7.51 -16.80
CA LEU A 20 -15.84 7.03 -18.18
C LEU A 20 -15.42 5.55 -18.36
N ASN A 21 -15.82 4.68 -17.44
CA ASN A 21 -15.45 3.25 -17.43
C ASN A 21 -13.94 3.00 -17.32
N ASN A 22 -13.22 3.92 -16.67
CA ASN A 22 -11.79 3.82 -16.42
C ASN A 22 -11.52 4.04 -14.91
N TYR A 23 -10.88 3.07 -14.27
CA TYR A 23 -10.53 3.14 -12.86
C TYR A 23 -9.21 3.90 -12.70
N LEU A 24 -9.18 4.87 -11.77
CA LEU A 24 -8.03 5.75 -11.55
C LEU A 24 -6.73 4.99 -11.24
N TYR A 25 -6.84 3.84 -10.56
CA TYR A 25 -5.70 2.99 -10.22
C TYR A 25 -5.66 1.69 -11.03
N ASP A 26 -6.22 1.71 -12.24
CA ASP A 26 -6.00 0.63 -13.20
C ASP A 26 -4.49 0.51 -13.49
N GLY A 27 -3.95 -0.67 -13.25
CA GLY A 27 -2.53 -0.95 -13.38
C GLY A 27 -2.06 -1.21 -14.81
N GLU A 28 -2.97 -1.33 -15.79
CA GLU A 28 -2.66 -1.79 -17.14
C GLU A 28 -1.55 -0.97 -17.83
N GLU A 29 -1.66 0.35 -17.83
CA GLU A 29 -0.70 1.23 -18.52
C GLU A 29 0.70 1.19 -17.88
N ILE A 30 0.78 1.14 -16.54
CA ILE A 30 2.06 1.02 -15.82
C ILE A 30 2.67 -0.36 -16.09
N ALA A 31 1.86 -1.41 -16.04
CA ALA A 31 2.31 -2.79 -16.22
C ALA A 31 2.86 -3.01 -17.65
N THR A 32 2.09 -2.60 -18.65
CA THR A 32 2.41 -2.82 -20.08
C THR A 32 3.61 -2.00 -20.53
N ARG A 33 3.67 -0.70 -20.20
CA ARG A 33 4.77 0.18 -20.61
C ARG A 33 6.05 -0.06 -19.83
N GLY A 34 5.92 -0.38 -18.55
CA GLY A 34 7.06 -0.60 -17.65
C GLY A 34 7.60 -2.03 -17.69
N ASN A 35 6.87 -2.97 -18.31
CA ASN A 35 7.09 -4.41 -18.19
C ASN A 35 7.25 -4.85 -16.72
N VAL A 36 6.24 -4.51 -15.91
CA VAL A 36 6.19 -4.79 -14.47
C VAL A 36 4.83 -5.36 -14.08
N ILE A 37 4.77 -6.08 -12.96
CA ILE A 37 3.49 -6.43 -12.33
C ILE A 37 3.03 -5.27 -11.46
N VAL A 38 1.75 -4.90 -11.54
CA VAL A 38 1.11 -3.92 -10.65
C VAL A 38 0.13 -4.64 -9.74
N VAL A 39 0.20 -4.37 -8.44
CA VAL A 39 -0.73 -4.89 -7.42
C VAL A 39 -1.38 -3.71 -6.72
N THR A 40 -2.71 -3.67 -6.72
CA THR A 40 -3.51 -2.80 -5.87
C THR A 40 -4.26 -3.65 -4.84
N PHE A 41 -4.59 -3.07 -3.69
CA PHE A 41 -5.27 -3.80 -2.61
C PHE A 41 -6.07 -2.84 -1.73
N ASN A 42 -6.99 -3.38 -0.92
CA ASN A 42 -7.77 -2.63 0.07
C ASN A 42 -7.14 -2.74 1.46
N TYR A 43 -7.20 -1.65 2.23
CA TYR A 43 -6.89 -1.63 3.66
C TYR A 43 -7.98 -0.89 4.43
N ARG A 44 -8.16 -1.21 5.72
CA ARG A 44 -9.16 -0.52 6.54
C ARG A 44 -8.80 0.95 6.72
N VAL A 45 -9.81 1.80 6.59
CA VAL A 45 -9.74 3.27 6.74
C VAL A 45 -10.71 3.75 7.82
N GLY A 46 -10.59 5.03 8.19
CA GLY A 46 -11.43 5.67 9.21
C GLY A 46 -11.25 5.05 10.60
N PRO A 47 -12.27 5.16 11.47
CA PRO A 47 -12.21 4.59 12.82
C PRO A 47 -11.89 3.09 12.82
N LEU A 48 -12.43 2.31 11.88
CA LEU A 48 -12.18 0.87 11.79
C LEU A 48 -10.72 0.53 11.41
N GLY A 49 -10.00 1.45 10.79
CA GLY A 49 -8.59 1.31 10.46
C GLY A 49 -7.64 1.82 11.55
N PHE A 50 -8.04 2.85 12.30
CA PHE A 50 -7.07 3.64 13.08
C PHE A 50 -7.54 4.08 14.47
N LEU A 51 -8.74 3.72 14.93
CA LEU A 51 -9.19 4.05 16.28
C LEU A 51 -8.22 3.48 17.32
N SER A 52 -7.82 4.32 18.28
CA SER A 52 -6.84 3.95 19.30
C SER A 52 -7.18 4.61 20.63
N THR A 53 -6.94 3.89 21.72
CA THR A 53 -6.93 4.45 23.10
C THR A 53 -5.54 4.94 23.50
N GLY A 54 -4.51 4.73 22.65
CA GLY A 54 -3.13 5.11 22.96
C GLY A 54 -2.40 4.14 23.90
N ASP A 55 -3.03 3.03 24.26
CA ASP A 55 -2.50 1.99 25.12
C ASP A 55 -2.74 0.58 24.54
N ALA A 56 -2.44 -0.45 25.32
CA ALA A 56 -2.57 -1.84 24.87
C ALA A 56 -4.03 -2.31 24.68
N ASN A 57 -5.03 -1.60 25.22
CA ASN A 57 -6.44 -2.01 25.14
C ASN A 57 -6.99 -1.84 23.72
N LEU A 58 -6.61 -0.76 23.04
CA LEU A 58 -6.93 -0.50 21.65
C LEU A 58 -5.76 0.22 20.97
N PRO A 59 -4.72 -0.50 20.52
CA PRO A 59 -3.46 0.12 20.11
C PRO A 59 -3.53 0.87 18.76
N GLY A 60 -4.58 0.67 17.95
CA GLY A 60 -4.71 1.30 16.63
C GLY A 60 -3.80 0.70 15.55
N ASN A 61 -3.55 1.49 14.50
CA ASN A 61 -2.71 1.14 13.34
C ASN A 61 -3.16 -0.13 12.58
N TYR A 62 -4.43 -0.48 12.63
CA TYR A 62 -4.95 -1.68 11.98
C TYR A 62 -4.85 -1.61 10.45
N GLY A 63 -5.13 -0.44 9.86
CA GLY A 63 -4.95 -0.19 8.43
C GLY A 63 -3.50 -0.38 7.97
N LEU A 64 -2.50 0.03 8.78
CA LEU A 64 -1.09 -0.21 8.48
C LEU A 64 -0.73 -1.70 8.55
N ARG A 65 -1.37 -2.46 9.44
CA ARG A 65 -1.18 -3.92 9.53
C ARG A 65 -1.80 -4.62 8.32
N ASP A 66 -2.94 -4.15 7.83
CA ASP A 66 -3.55 -4.67 6.60
C ASP A 66 -2.62 -4.47 5.40
N GLN A 67 -2.03 -3.28 5.28
CA GLN A 67 -1.02 -2.98 4.24
C GLN A 67 0.21 -3.89 4.35
N HIS A 68 0.75 -4.08 5.57
CA HIS A 68 1.85 -5.04 5.80
C HIS A 68 1.46 -6.45 5.36
N MET A 69 0.24 -6.90 5.69
CA MET A 69 -0.24 -8.23 5.31
C MET A 69 -0.35 -8.39 3.79
N ALA A 70 -0.79 -7.36 3.06
CA ALA A 70 -0.81 -7.37 1.61
C ALA A 70 0.62 -7.47 1.03
N ILE A 71 1.57 -6.67 1.52
CA ILE A 71 2.98 -6.73 1.11
C ILE A 71 3.58 -8.12 1.38
N ALA A 72 3.31 -8.68 2.56
CA ALA A 72 3.78 -10.01 2.93
C ALA A 72 3.13 -11.11 2.09
N TRP A 73 1.85 -10.96 1.72
CA TRP A 73 1.17 -11.88 0.79
C TRP A 73 1.80 -11.82 -0.59
N VAL A 74 2.08 -10.61 -1.12
CA VAL A 74 2.79 -10.44 -2.39
C VAL A 74 4.16 -11.12 -2.31
N LYS A 75 4.94 -10.90 -1.25
CA LYS A 75 6.24 -11.55 -1.05
C LYS A 75 6.17 -13.08 -1.17
N ARG A 76 5.14 -13.71 -0.60
CA ARG A 76 4.98 -15.17 -0.59
C ARG A 76 4.47 -15.75 -1.91
N ASN A 77 3.67 -15.00 -2.67
CA ASN A 77 2.87 -15.56 -3.76
C ASN A 77 3.22 -15.02 -5.15
N ILE A 78 3.88 -13.86 -5.26
CA ILE A 78 4.02 -13.17 -6.54
C ILE A 78 4.83 -13.94 -7.58
N GLU A 79 5.70 -14.87 -7.15
CA GLU A 79 6.44 -15.77 -8.04
C GLU A 79 5.50 -16.64 -8.89
N ALA A 80 4.38 -17.11 -8.34
CA ALA A 80 3.38 -17.87 -9.07
C ALA A 80 2.67 -17.05 -10.17
N PHE A 81 2.77 -15.72 -10.10
CA PHE A 81 2.26 -14.78 -11.10
C PHE A 81 3.35 -14.27 -12.05
N GLY A 82 4.58 -14.81 -11.96
CA GLY A 82 5.72 -14.41 -12.78
C GLY A 82 6.50 -13.19 -12.25
N GLY A 83 6.26 -12.76 -11.00
CA GLY A 83 6.99 -11.66 -10.38
C GLY A 83 8.21 -12.11 -9.58
N ASP A 84 9.19 -11.24 -9.42
CA ASP A 84 10.33 -11.48 -8.53
C ASP A 84 10.00 -11.06 -7.08
N PRO A 85 9.88 -12.00 -6.12
CA PRO A 85 9.56 -11.68 -4.73
C PRO A 85 10.66 -10.87 -4.03
N ASN A 86 11.89 -10.84 -4.54
CA ASN A 86 12.99 -10.05 -3.99
C ASN A 86 13.07 -8.63 -4.55
N ASN A 87 12.17 -8.28 -5.47
CA ASN A 87 12.20 -7.03 -6.20
C ASN A 87 10.94 -6.16 -6.00
N ILE A 88 10.36 -6.20 -4.80
CA ILE A 88 9.12 -5.46 -4.48
C ILE A 88 9.42 -3.96 -4.31
N THR A 89 8.79 -3.15 -5.16
CA THR A 89 8.67 -1.69 -4.98
C THR A 89 7.28 -1.37 -4.43
N ILE A 90 7.20 -0.68 -3.29
CA ILE A 90 5.94 -0.07 -2.83
C ILE A 90 5.87 1.39 -3.28
N PHE A 91 4.68 1.88 -3.62
CA PHE A 91 4.49 3.26 -4.05
C PHE A 91 3.08 3.75 -3.69
N GLY A 92 2.92 5.05 -3.47
CA GLY A 92 1.67 5.62 -2.95
C GLY A 92 1.67 7.14 -2.91
N GLU A 93 0.49 7.72 -2.90
CA GLU A 93 0.24 9.17 -2.92
C GLU A 93 -0.54 9.63 -1.67
N SER A 94 -0.27 10.85 -1.18
CA SER A 94 -0.93 11.44 0.00
C SER A 94 -0.80 10.51 1.23
N ALA A 95 -1.92 10.11 1.86
CA ALA A 95 -1.94 9.11 2.93
C ALA A 95 -1.31 7.77 2.52
N GLY A 96 -1.34 7.42 1.23
CA GLY A 96 -0.61 6.30 0.65
C GLY A 96 0.90 6.54 0.61
N GLY A 97 1.36 7.77 0.35
CA GLY A 97 2.76 8.17 0.43
C GLY A 97 3.30 8.16 1.87
N VAL A 98 2.49 8.65 2.82
CA VAL A 98 2.74 8.53 4.27
C VAL A 98 2.83 7.05 4.65
N SER A 99 1.89 6.23 4.18
CA SER A 99 1.89 4.77 4.38
C SER A 99 3.17 4.14 3.84
N VAL A 100 3.59 4.45 2.62
CA VAL A 100 4.86 3.94 2.06
C VAL A 100 6.03 4.25 2.99
N SER A 101 6.12 5.48 3.48
CA SER A 101 7.17 5.89 4.42
C SER A 101 7.08 5.15 5.76
N LEU A 102 5.89 4.95 6.32
CA LEU A 102 5.70 4.18 7.54
C LEU A 102 6.03 2.69 7.36
N GLN A 103 5.70 2.10 6.20
CA GLN A 103 5.99 0.71 5.91
C GLN A 103 7.50 0.45 5.78
N THR A 104 8.28 1.39 5.23
CA THR A 104 9.75 1.24 5.19
C THR A 104 10.41 1.40 6.56
N LEU A 105 9.86 2.25 7.42
CA LEU A 105 10.35 2.47 8.78
C LEU A 105 9.98 1.33 9.74
N SER A 106 8.86 0.65 9.49
CA SER A 106 8.38 -0.44 10.34
C SER A 106 9.32 -1.66 10.30
N PRO A 107 9.79 -2.17 11.46
CA PRO A 107 10.64 -3.36 11.50
C PRO A 107 9.93 -4.62 11.01
N TYR A 108 8.59 -4.62 10.95
CA TYR A 108 7.79 -5.73 10.43
C TYR A 108 8.06 -6.03 8.95
N ASN A 109 8.52 -5.04 8.17
CA ASN A 109 8.79 -5.22 6.74
C ASN A 109 10.25 -5.53 6.42
N LYS A 110 11.07 -5.90 7.42
CA LYS A 110 12.45 -6.30 7.21
C LYS A 110 12.54 -7.41 6.16
N GLY A 111 13.25 -7.14 5.06
CA GLY A 111 13.44 -8.10 3.95
C GLY A 111 12.27 -8.24 2.98
N LEU A 112 11.16 -7.51 3.18
CA LEU A 112 9.99 -7.56 2.28
C LEU A 112 10.06 -6.50 1.17
N ILE A 113 10.48 -5.28 1.51
CA ILE A 113 10.47 -4.13 0.60
C ILE A 113 11.88 -3.88 0.05
N ARG A 114 12.01 -3.78 -1.28
CA ARG A 114 13.27 -3.46 -1.95
C ARG A 114 13.42 -1.98 -2.29
N ARG A 115 12.32 -1.34 -2.71
CA ARG A 115 12.27 0.08 -3.10
C ARG A 115 10.96 0.73 -2.63
N ALA A 116 10.97 2.05 -2.50
CA ALA A 116 9.83 2.82 -2.04
C ALA A 116 9.73 4.14 -2.81
N ILE A 117 8.50 4.57 -3.12
CA ILE A 117 8.21 5.85 -3.77
C ILE A 117 7.06 6.53 -3.01
N SER A 118 7.37 7.63 -2.31
CA SER A 118 6.39 8.45 -1.59
C SER A 118 6.06 9.70 -2.39
N GLN A 119 4.81 9.87 -2.80
CA GLN A 119 4.33 11.03 -3.54
C GLN A 119 3.46 11.90 -2.62
N SER A 120 3.79 13.18 -2.48
CA SER A 120 2.96 14.16 -1.74
C SER A 120 2.56 13.74 -0.31
N GLY A 121 3.42 12.98 0.39
CA GLY A 121 3.19 12.56 1.77
C GLY A 121 4.31 11.65 2.27
N VAL A 122 4.76 11.87 3.50
CA VAL A 122 5.78 11.05 4.20
C VAL A 122 5.40 10.90 5.67
N ALA A 123 6.06 10.01 6.43
CA ALA A 123 5.75 9.81 7.85
C ALA A 123 5.93 11.07 8.74
N LEU A 124 6.51 12.14 8.22
CA LEU A 124 6.85 13.38 8.92
C LEU A 124 5.99 14.59 8.50
N SER A 125 5.11 14.43 7.50
CA SER A 125 4.23 15.51 7.02
C SER A 125 2.97 15.66 7.85
#